data_AF-A0A941KDB2-F1
#
_entry.id   AF-A0A941KDB2-F1
#
_cell.length_a   1.000
_cell.length_b   1.000
_cell.length_c   1.000
_cell.angle_alpha   90.00
_cell.angle_beta   90.00
_cell.angle_gamma   90.00
#
_symmetry.space_group_name_H-M   'P 1'
#
loop_
_entity.id
_entity.type
_entity.pdbx_description
1 polymer ?
#
loop_
_entity_poly.entity_id
_entity_poly.type
_entity_poly.pdbx_seq_one_letter_code
_entity_poly.pdbx_strand_id
1 'polypeptide(L)'
;MKGKKPTLDNVVPMKGDTYRAAPPAPEWFPHPEAAEAWDHLAPVLIAKNRLEPHHEDLFAAYCVAVGDFIRFSGELAVMGNYYEVTTRNGLQEKKRAAWGQRQDALATMQRIGALYGMSPVDEARLGNGGQGSFLEELEKAMRGGAS
;
A
#
# COMPACT_ATOMS: atom_id res chain seq x y z
N MET A 1 -39.50 -22.91 -22.98
CA MET A 1 -39.32 -23.13 -21.53
C MET A 1 -38.24 -22.16 -21.05
N LYS A 2 -38.58 -21.14 -20.24
CA LYS A 2 -37.59 -20.22 -19.65
C LYS A 2 -36.96 -20.92 -18.43
N GLY A 3 -35.67 -21.24 -18.52
CA GLY A 3 -34.92 -21.85 -17.42
C GLY A 3 -34.91 -20.97 -16.17
N LYS A 4 -35.02 -21.62 -15.00
CA LYS A 4 -34.98 -20.97 -13.69
C LYS A 4 -33.65 -20.20 -13.55
N LYS A 5 -33.72 -18.91 -13.20
CA LYS A 5 -32.49 -18.12 -12.95
C LYS A 5 -31.72 -18.76 -11.79
N PRO A 6 -30.40 -18.93 -11.91
CA PRO A 6 -29.59 -19.47 -10.81
C PRO A 6 -29.70 -18.58 -9.59
N THR A 7 -29.98 -19.17 -8.44
CA THR A 7 -29.86 -18.52 -7.13
C THR A 7 -28.38 -18.40 -6.78
N LEU A 8 -27.95 -17.19 -6.39
CA LEU A 8 -26.54 -16.82 -6.17
C LEU A 8 -25.84 -17.66 -5.08
N ASP A 9 -26.60 -18.34 -4.22
CA ASP A 9 -26.07 -19.20 -3.14
C ASP A 9 -25.37 -20.48 -3.64
N ASN A 10 -25.45 -20.82 -4.93
CA ASN A 10 -24.97 -22.10 -5.46
C ASN A 10 -23.86 -22.00 -6.52
N VAL A 11 -23.13 -20.88 -6.55
CA VAL A 11 -21.98 -20.73 -7.45
C VAL A 11 -20.69 -21.01 -6.67
N VAL A 12 -20.12 -22.20 -6.87
CA VAL A 12 -18.73 -22.48 -6.48
C VAL A 12 -17.83 -21.65 -7.40
N PRO A 13 -17.02 -20.70 -6.89
CA PRO A 13 -16.15 -19.88 -7.73
C PRO A 13 -15.18 -20.75 -8.53
N MET A 14 -14.96 -20.42 -9.79
CA MET A 14 -13.92 -21.05 -10.61
C MET A 14 -12.57 -20.95 -9.88
N LYS A 15 -11.82 -22.04 -9.93
CA LYS A 15 -10.50 -22.22 -9.31
C LYS A 15 -9.58 -21.04 -9.71
N GLY A 16 -9.41 -20.08 -8.81
CA GLY A 16 -8.58 -18.88 -9.02
C GLY A 16 -9.12 -17.62 -8.31
N ASP A 17 -10.44 -17.49 -8.15
CA ASP A 17 -11.07 -16.34 -7.48
C ASP A 17 -11.53 -16.70 -6.07
N THR A 18 -10.59 -16.79 -5.13
CA THR A 18 -10.93 -16.65 -3.72
C THR A 18 -10.81 -15.18 -3.35
N TYR A 19 -11.88 -14.42 -3.55
CA TYR A 19 -11.97 -13.06 -2.99
C TYR A 19 -12.11 -13.19 -1.48
N ARG A 20 -10.96 -13.29 -0.79
CA ARG A 20 -10.91 -13.27 0.67
C ARG A 20 -11.40 -11.90 1.13
N ALA A 21 -12.35 -11.87 2.05
CA ALA A 21 -12.72 -10.63 2.72
C ALA A 21 -11.50 -10.10 3.50
N ALA A 22 -11.27 -8.78 3.44
CA ALA A 22 -10.27 -8.16 4.29
C ALA A 22 -10.61 -8.45 5.75
N PRO A 23 -9.66 -8.92 6.57
CA PRO A 23 -9.89 -9.04 7.99
C PRO A 23 -10.06 -7.64 8.60
N PRO A 24 -10.71 -7.53 9.76
CA PRO A 24 -10.87 -6.25 10.44
C PRO A 24 -9.50 -5.62 10.75
N ALA A 25 -9.46 -4.28 10.81
CA ALA A 25 -8.26 -3.57 11.21
C ALA A 25 -7.75 -4.05 12.58
N PRO A 26 -6.43 -4.22 12.77
CA PRO A 26 -5.86 -4.63 14.04
C PRO A 26 -6.21 -3.69 15.20
N GLU A 27 -6.64 -4.28 16.33
CA GLU A 27 -7.03 -3.52 17.54
C GLU A 27 -5.88 -2.72 18.15
N TRP A 28 -4.63 -3.12 17.90
CA TRP A 28 -3.43 -2.48 18.44
C TRP A 28 -3.04 -1.20 17.70
N PHE A 29 -3.78 -0.79 16.66
CA PHE A 29 -3.48 0.45 15.95
C PHE A 29 -3.48 1.66 16.88
N PRO A 30 -2.42 2.49 16.83
CA PRO A 30 -2.25 3.55 17.81
C PRO A 30 -3.26 4.69 17.60
N HIS A 31 -3.78 4.85 16.39
CA HIS A 31 -4.62 5.98 15.97
C HIS A 31 -5.67 5.55 14.92
N PRO A 32 -6.84 6.23 14.84
CA PRO A 32 -7.89 5.88 13.89
C PRO A 32 -7.46 6.01 12.43
N GLU A 33 -6.56 6.94 12.10
CA GLU A 33 -6.09 7.15 10.73
C GLU A 33 -5.37 5.90 10.16
N ALA A 34 -4.77 5.07 11.02
CA ALA A 34 -4.19 3.79 10.61
C ALA A 34 -5.28 2.75 10.27
N ALA A 35 -6.37 2.71 11.05
CA ALA A 35 -7.51 1.84 10.78
C ALA A 35 -8.22 2.24 9.48
N GLU A 36 -8.43 3.54 9.27
CA GLU A 36 -8.99 4.07 8.01
C GLU A 36 -8.13 3.69 6.80
N ALA A 37 -6.80 3.75 6.93
CA ALA A 37 -5.89 3.30 5.87
C ALA A 37 -6.03 1.81 5.59
N TRP A 38 -6.16 0.97 6.63
CA TRP A 38 -6.38 -0.47 6.47
C TRP A 38 -7.69 -0.79 5.78
N ASP A 39 -8.79 -0.22 6.25
CA ASP A 39 -10.13 -0.47 5.73
C ASP A 39 -10.25 -0.06 4.25
N HIS A 40 -9.54 0.99 3.84
CA HIS A 40 -9.50 1.43 2.45
C HIS A 40 -8.60 0.56 1.57
N LEU A 41 -7.41 0.20 2.03
CA LEU A 41 -6.36 -0.36 1.18
C LEU A 41 -6.28 -1.89 1.22
N ALA A 42 -6.59 -2.54 2.36
CA ALA A 42 -6.54 -3.99 2.47
C ALA A 42 -7.43 -4.71 1.43
N PRO A 43 -8.70 -4.30 1.21
CA PRO A 43 -9.55 -4.94 0.21
C PRO A 43 -8.98 -4.80 -1.22
N VAL A 44 -8.37 -3.66 -1.53
CA VAL A 44 -7.77 -3.39 -2.84
C VAL A 44 -6.54 -4.28 -3.08
N LEU A 45 -5.69 -4.45 -2.06
CA LEU A 45 -4.51 -5.31 -2.18
C LEU A 45 -4.89 -6.80 -2.26
N ILE A 46 -5.90 -7.23 -1.51
CA ILE A 46 -6.40 -8.61 -1.59
C ILE A 46 -6.98 -8.87 -2.97
N ALA A 47 -7.78 -7.93 -3.52
CA ALA A 47 -8.31 -8.03 -4.88
C ALA A 47 -7.21 -8.14 -5.95
N LYS A 48 -6.03 -7.56 -5.69
CA LYS A 48 -4.84 -7.63 -6.55
C LYS A 48 -3.95 -8.85 -6.25
N ASN A 49 -4.33 -9.74 -5.34
CA ASN A 49 -3.50 -10.85 -4.82
C ASN A 49 -2.13 -10.39 -4.28
N ARG A 50 -2.10 -9.22 -3.62
CA ARG A 50 -0.86 -8.63 -3.05
C ARG A 50 -0.80 -8.68 -1.53
N LEU A 51 -1.89 -9.06 -0.86
CA LEU A 51 -1.97 -9.15 0.59
C LEU A 51 -2.43 -10.55 1.00
N GLU A 52 -1.44 -11.43 1.17
CA GLU A 52 -1.65 -12.74 1.76
C GLU A 52 -1.60 -12.66 3.30
N PRO A 53 -2.19 -13.63 4.03
CA PRO A 53 -2.31 -13.56 5.50
C PRO A 53 -0.98 -13.37 6.22
N HIS A 54 0.10 -13.97 5.72
CA HIS A 54 1.44 -13.87 6.31
C HIS A 54 2.11 -12.51 6.06
N HIS A 55 1.54 -11.67 5.19
CA HIS A 55 2.00 -10.32 4.91
C HIS A 55 1.16 -9.24 5.64
N GLU A 56 0.15 -9.63 6.41
CA GLU A 56 -0.77 -8.70 7.06
C GLU A 56 -0.07 -7.80 8.08
N ASP A 57 0.85 -8.32 8.90
CA ASP A 57 1.57 -7.53 9.91
C ASP A 57 2.46 -6.44 9.30
N LEU A 58 3.14 -6.76 8.19
CA LEU A 58 3.97 -5.78 7.49
C LEU A 58 3.11 -4.70 6.84
N PHE A 59 1.95 -5.09 6.30
CA PHE A 59 0.99 -4.13 5.76
C PHE A 59 0.38 -3.27 6.88
N ALA A 60 0.14 -3.84 8.06
CA ALA A 60 -0.34 -3.13 9.24
C ALA A 60 0.66 -2.03 9.64
N ALA A 61 1.96 -2.30 9.59
CA ALA A 61 2.99 -1.30 9.82
C ALA A 61 2.99 -0.17 8.76
N TYR A 62 2.65 -0.47 7.51
CA TYR A 62 2.42 0.56 6.49
C TYR A 62 1.22 1.46 6.84
N CYS A 63 0.09 0.87 7.25
CA CYS A 63 -1.09 1.62 7.68
C CYS A 63 -0.79 2.54 8.87
N VAL A 64 0.01 2.09 9.85
CA VAL A 64 0.50 2.95 10.94
C VAL A 64 1.30 4.13 10.40
N ALA A 65 2.24 3.90 9.48
CA ALA A 65 3.03 4.97 8.88
C ALA A 65 2.17 5.98 8.09
N VAL A 66 1.09 5.53 7.43
CA VAL A 66 0.10 6.42 6.80
C VAL A 66 -0.59 7.28 7.84
N GLY A 67 -1.06 6.68 8.94
CA GLY A 67 -1.71 7.41 10.03
C GLY A 67 -0.79 8.47 10.65
N ASP A 68 0.46 8.10 10.95
CA ASP A 68 1.48 9.02 11.46
C ASP A 68 1.72 10.18 10.50
N PHE A 69 1.85 9.91 9.20
CA PHE A 69 2.05 10.95 8.20
C PHE A 69 0.88 11.94 8.19
N ILE A 70 -0.36 11.48 8.24
CA ILE A 70 -1.55 12.34 8.27
C ILE A 70 -1.55 13.20 9.54
N ARG A 71 -1.32 12.59 10.71
CA ARG A 71 -1.34 13.27 12.01
C ARG A 71 -0.27 14.34 12.12
N PHE A 72 0.98 14.01 11.81
CA PHE A 72 2.07 14.98 11.87
C PHE A 72 1.94 16.06 10.79
N SER A 73 1.34 15.75 9.63
CA SER A 73 0.98 16.77 8.64
C SER A 73 -0.06 17.74 9.19
N GLY A 74 -1.08 17.24 9.89
CA GLY A 74 -2.08 18.06 10.56
C GLY A 74 -1.48 18.95 11.66
N GLU A 75 -0.60 18.39 12.50
CA GLU A 75 0.10 19.17 13.54
C GLU A 75 0.91 20.31 12.93
N LEU A 76 1.69 20.04 11.88
CA LEU A 76 2.48 21.07 11.20
C LEU A 76 1.61 22.12 10.51
N ALA A 77 0.43 21.75 10.00
CA ALA A 77 -0.50 22.69 9.40
C ALA A 77 -1.06 23.68 10.43
N VAL A 78 -1.29 23.23 11.68
CA VAL A 78 -1.82 24.06 12.77
C VAL A 78 -0.70 24.88 13.44
N MET A 79 0.44 24.25 13.71
CA MET A 79 1.50 24.82 14.54
C MET A 79 2.61 25.50 13.73
N GLY A 80 2.64 25.31 12.41
CA GLY A 80 3.74 25.74 11.53
C GLY A 80 4.96 24.82 11.59
N ASN A 81 5.88 24.98 10.64
CA ASN A 81 6.99 24.04 10.44
C ASN A 81 8.19 24.23 11.39
N TYR A 82 8.28 25.39 12.02
CA TYR A 82 9.38 25.77 12.89
C TYR A 82 8.89 26.60 14.07
N TYR A 83 9.76 26.78 15.05
CA TYR A 83 9.57 27.69 16.17
C TYR A 83 10.87 28.45 16.42
N GLU A 84 10.75 29.66 16.95
CA GLU A 84 11.89 30.47 17.33
C GLU A 84 12.29 30.17 18.78
N VAL A 85 13.59 30.11 19.03
CA VAL A 85 14.17 29.96 20.36
C VAL A 85 15.34 30.92 20.53
N THR A 86 15.34 31.67 21.63
CA THR A 86 16.48 32.51 21.99
C THR A 86 17.54 31.65 22.65
N THR A 87 18.72 31.61 22.03
CA THR A 87 19.90 30.92 22.55
C THR A 87 21.00 31.93 22.90
N ARG A 88 22.13 31.45 23.41
CA ARG A 88 23.33 32.29 23.61
C ARG A 88 23.79 33.00 22.33
N ASN A 89 23.46 32.45 21.16
CA ASN A 89 23.86 32.97 19.85
C ASN A 89 22.77 33.83 19.19
N GLY A 90 21.76 34.27 19.95
CA GLY A 90 20.62 35.03 19.45
C GLY A 90 19.40 34.17 19.12
N LEU A 91 18.46 34.77 18.38
CA LEU A 91 17.22 34.14 17.93
C LEU A 91 17.53 33.10 16.84
N GLN A 92 17.07 31.87 17.04
CA GLN A 92 17.26 30.78 16.09
C GLN A 92 15.92 30.13 15.76
N GLU A 93 15.71 29.81 14.48
CA GLU A 93 14.60 28.97 14.05
C GLU A 93 14.99 27.50 14.12
N LYS A 94 14.18 26.70 14.82
CA LYS A 94 14.33 25.25 14.88
C LYS A 94 13.10 24.55 14.32
N LYS A 95 13.32 23.48 13.58
CA LYS A 95 12.25 22.61 13.07
C LYS A 95 11.49 22.01 14.24
N ARG A 96 10.16 21.94 14.12
CA ARG A 96 9.33 21.19 15.09
C ARG A 96 9.63 19.69 14.99
N ALA A 97 9.45 18.97 16.09
CA ALA A 97 9.68 17.52 16.14
C ALA A 97 8.80 16.76 15.12
N ALA A 98 7.54 17.18 14.98
CA ALA A 98 6.60 16.65 13.99
C ALA A 98 7.13 16.70 12.55
N TRP A 99 8.05 17.63 12.23
CA TRP A 99 8.70 17.65 10.91
C TRP A 99 9.53 16.38 10.71
N GLY A 100 10.38 16.01 11.67
CA GLY A 100 11.20 14.81 11.60
C GLY A 100 10.35 13.55 11.55
N GLN A 101 9.37 13.45 12.45
CA GLN A 101 8.48 12.29 12.53
C GLN A 101 7.67 12.10 11.24
N ARG A 102 7.20 13.19 10.62
CA ARG A 102 6.55 13.13 9.30
C ARG A 102 7.47 12.60 8.19
N GLN A 103 8.75 13.01 8.19
CA GLN A 103 9.72 12.50 7.21
C GLN A 103 10.01 11.01 7.41
N ASP A 104 10.13 10.57 8.66
CA ASP A 104 10.36 9.15 8.99
C ASP A 104 9.16 8.28 8.61
N ALA A 105 7.94 8.77 8.86
CA ALA A 105 6.71 8.15 8.41
C ALA A 105 6.67 8.02 6.88
N LEU A 106 6.96 9.11 6.15
CA LEU A 106 7.00 9.10 4.68
C LEU A 106 8.06 8.12 4.13
N ALA A 107 9.25 8.07 4.73
CA ALA A 107 10.30 7.14 4.34
C ALA A 107 9.89 5.67 4.58
N THR A 108 9.17 5.41 5.68
CA THR A 108 8.62 4.09 5.98
C THR A 108 7.53 3.69 5.01
N MET A 109 6.62 4.63 4.67
CA MET A 109 5.60 4.44 3.63
C MET A 109 6.24 4.08 2.29
N GLN A 110 7.29 4.78 1.86
CA GLN A 110 7.97 4.47 0.60
C GLN A 110 8.60 3.07 0.59
N ARG A 111 9.31 2.70 1.67
CA ARG A 111 9.97 1.38 1.75
C ARG A 111 8.98 0.22 1.77
N ILE A 112 7.95 0.29 2.62
CA ILE A 112 6.98 -0.80 2.74
C ILE A 112 6.03 -0.78 1.54
N GLY A 113 5.57 0.40 1.11
CA GLY A 113 4.66 0.56 -0.02
C GLY A 113 5.22 0.00 -1.34
N ALA A 114 6.54 0.06 -1.53
CA ALA A 114 7.19 -0.54 -2.69
C ALA A 114 6.98 -2.07 -2.77
N LEU A 115 6.85 -2.76 -1.64
CA LEU A 115 6.62 -4.21 -1.59
C LEU A 115 5.21 -4.60 -2.04
N TYR A 116 4.24 -3.70 -1.87
CA TYR A 116 2.83 -3.92 -2.22
C TYR A 116 2.41 -3.23 -3.53
N GLY A 117 3.33 -2.56 -4.22
CA GLY A 117 3.01 -1.87 -5.47
C GLY A 117 2.16 -0.61 -5.27
N MET A 118 2.45 0.18 -4.23
CA MET A 118 1.68 1.39 -3.87
C MET A 118 2.00 2.62 -4.72
N SER A 119 3.04 2.56 -5.56
CA SER A 119 3.32 3.57 -6.57
C SER A 119 3.11 3.00 -7.97
N PRO A 120 2.81 3.82 -9.00
CA PRO A 120 2.70 3.36 -10.37
C PRO A 120 3.95 2.61 -10.86
N VAL A 121 5.13 3.00 -10.39
CA VAL A 121 6.40 2.36 -10.73
C VAL A 121 6.49 0.97 -10.10
N ASP A 122 6.15 0.86 -8.81
CA ASP A 122 6.18 -0.43 -8.11
C ASP A 122 5.10 -1.37 -8.63
N GLU A 123 3.93 -0.85 -8.98
CA GLU A 123 2.85 -1.59 -9.62
C GLU A 123 3.29 -2.14 -10.98
N ALA A 124 3.90 -1.34 -11.84
CA ALA A 124 4.45 -1.79 -13.11
C ALA A 124 5.53 -2.87 -12.92
N ARG A 125 6.40 -2.70 -11.90
CA ARG A 125 7.44 -3.67 -11.55
C ARG A 125 6.86 -5.02 -11.12
N LEU A 126 5.79 -5.02 -10.35
CA LEU A 126 5.10 -6.26 -9.94
C LEU A 126 4.32 -6.89 -11.11
N GLY A 127 3.76 -6.09 -12.03
CA GLY A 127 3.03 -6.56 -13.20
C GLY A 127 3.91 -7.18 -14.30
N ASN A 128 5.12 -6.67 -14.51
CA ASN A 128 6.04 -7.14 -15.56
C ASN A 128 6.78 -8.44 -15.21
N GLY A 129 6.54 -9.05 -14.05
CA GLY A 129 7.10 -10.36 -13.68
C GLY A 129 6.46 -11.54 -14.42
N GLY A 130 5.38 -11.31 -15.17
CA GLY A 130 4.74 -12.33 -16.00
C GLY A 130 5.53 -12.59 -17.28
N GLN A 131 6.04 -13.81 -17.40
CA GLN A 131 6.57 -14.61 -18.54
C GLN A 131 6.27 -14.22 -20.01
N GLY A 132 5.45 -13.20 -20.29
CA GLY A 132 5.03 -12.76 -21.63
C GLY A 132 6.17 -12.23 -22.48
N SER A 133 7.09 -11.41 -21.94
CA SER A 133 8.20 -10.89 -22.75
C SER A 133 9.18 -11.98 -23.19
N PHE A 134 9.47 -12.95 -22.32
CA PHE A 134 10.33 -14.09 -22.66
C PHE A 134 9.66 -15.03 -23.66
N LEU A 135 8.37 -15.33 -23.49
CA LEU A 135 7.62 -16.15 -24.45
C LEU A 135 7.48 -15.47 -25.82
N GLU A 136 7.24 -14.16 -25.86
CA GLU A 136 7.21 -13.39 -27.10
C GLU A 136 8.59 -13.32 -27.79
N GLU A 137 9.67 -13.15 -27.01
CA GLU A 137 11.05 -13.21 -27.53
C GLU A 137 11.41 -14.59 -28.05
N LEU A 138 10.99 -15.65 -27.35
CA LEU A 138 11.24 -17.04 -27.75
C LEU A 138 10.40 -17.43 -28.97
N GLU A 139 9.15 -16.98 -29.06
CA GLU A 139 8.30 -17.18 -30.24
C GLU A 139 8.86 -16.42 -31.45
N LYS A 140 9.38 -15.20 -31.24
CA LYS A 140 10.06 -14.42 -32.29
C LYS A 140 11.36 -15.09 -32.74
N ALA A 141 12.14 -15.66 -31.83
CA ALA A 141 13.36 -16.40 -32.14
C ALA A 141 13.07 -17.70 -32.93
N MET A 142 12.02 -18.44 -32.55
CA MET A 142 11.62 -19.65 -33.27
C MET A 142 11.06 -19.35 -34.67
N ARG A 143 10.31 -18.24 -34.84
CA ARG A 143 9.84 -17.81 -36.17
C ARG A 143 10.96 -17.29 -37.07
N GLY A 144 12.04 -16.75 -36.49
CA GLY A 144 13.20 -16.26 -37.23
C GLY A 144 14.25 -17.33 -37.59
N GLY A 145 14.17 -18.53 -37.01
CA GLY A 145 15.13 -19.64 -37.22
C GLY A 145 14.74 -20.64 -38.31
N ALA A 146 13.64 -20.41 -39.04
CA ALA A 146 13.27 -21.21 -40.21
C ALA A 146 13.77 -20.50 -41.49
N SER A 147 15.07 -20.59 -41.75
CA SER A 147 15.68 -20.32 -43.06
C SER A 147 16.86 -21.27 -43.26
#